data_AF-A0A1T4UXH0-F1
#
_entry.id   AF-A0A1T4UXH0-F1
#
_cell.length_a   1.000
_cell.length_b   1.000
_cell.length_c   1.000
_cell.angle_alpha   90.00
_cell.angle_beta   90.00
_cell.angle_gamma   90.00
#
_symmetry.space_group_name_H-M   'P 1'
#
loop_
_entity.id
_entity.type
_entity.pdbx_description
1 polymer ?
#
loop_
_entity_poly.entity_id
_entity_poly.type
_entity_poly.pdbx_seq_one_letter_code
_entity_poly.pdbx_strand_id
1 'polypeptide(L)' 'MNLQMSRIESACETLKLQAVGQEWSHLAKTALNNEASLADYLESLLNAELEARAEKTRVTLTKFAGFPMDKT' A
#
# COMPACT_ATOMS: atom_id res chain seq x y z
N MET A 1 2.01 19.31 13.46
CA MET A 1 2.89 18.60 12.50
C MET A 1 3.48 17.39 13.22
N ASN A 2 3.12 16.17 12.85
CA ASN A 2 3.66 14.97 13.52
C ASN A 2 4.99 14.57 12.87
N LEU A 3 6.12 14.93 13.49
CA LEU A 3 7.47 14.65 12.99
C LEU A 3 7.68 13.15 12.68
N GLN A 4 7.00 12.28 13.43
CA GLN A 4 7.02 10.84 13.22
C GLN A 4 6.36 10.43 11.90
N MET A 5 5.24 11.04 11.53
CA MET A 5 4.57 10.78 10.24
C MET A 5 5.49 11.13 9.07
N SER A 6 6.09 12.33 9.08
CA SER A 6 6.98 12.75 7.99
C SER A 6 8.22 11.87 7.84
N ARG A 7 8.76 11.34 8.95
CA ARG A 7 9.88 10.36 8.91
C ARG A 7 9.44 9.04 8.29
N ILE A 8 8.26 8.55 8.65
CA ILE A 8 7.71 7.30 8.10
C ILE A 8 7.40 7.48 6.62
N GLU A 9 6.78 8.59 6.21
CA GLU A 9 6.52 8.91 4.81
C GLU A 9 7.80 8.96 3.98
N SER A 10 8.85 9.64 4.46
CA SER A 10 10.14 9.72 3.76
C SER A 10 10.81 8.33 3.59
N ALA A 11 10.73 7.49 4.62
CA ALA A 11 11.25 6.12 4.55
C ALA A 11 10.42 5.26 3.58
N CYS A 12 9.10 5.38 3.64
CA CYS A 12 8.18 4.70 2.72
C CYS A 12 8.41 5.13 1.27
N GLU A 13 8.63 6.42 1.02
CA GLU A 13 8.93 6.96 -0.30
C GLU A 13 10.24 6.37 -0.86
N THR A 14 11.29 6.33 -0.04
CA THR A 14 12.59 5.75 -0.40
C THR A 14 12.48 4.26 -0.77
N LEU A 15 11.68 3.51 0.00
CA LEU A 15 11.46 2.08 -0.21
C LEU A 15 10.34 1.79 -1.23
N LYS A 16 9.70 2.84 -1.79
CA LYS A 16 8.53 2.77 -2.66
C LYS A 16 7.32 2.06 -2.01
N LEU A 17 7.20 2.11 -0.69
CA LEU A 17 6.12 1.52 0.10
C LEU A 17 4.93 2.48 0.20
N GLN A 18 4.25 2.69 -0.92
CA GLN A 18 3.25 3.75 -1.05
C GLN A 18 1.98 3.48 -0.23
N ALA A 19 1.56 2.22 -0.14
CA ALA A 19 0.39 1.83 0.66
C ALA A 19 0.73 1.91 2.15
N VAL A 20 1.89 1.38 2.54
CA VAL A 20 2.35 1.45 3.94
C VAL A 20 2.40 2.90 4.43
N GLY A 21 2.98 3.82 3.65
CA GLY A 21 3.11 5.24 4.04
C GLY A 21 1.78 5.94 4.31
N GLN A 22 0.69 5.50 3.65
CA GLN A 22 -0.66 6.06 3.84
C GLN A 22 -1.47 5.29 4.90
N GLU A 23 -1.36 3.96 4.92
CA GLU A 23 -2.26 3.08 5.68
C GLU A 23 -1.68 2.61 7.02
N TRP A 24 -0.38 2.79 7.29
CA TRP A 24 0.25 2.33 8.53
C TRP A 24 -0.46 2.84 9.79
N SER A 25 -0.88 4.11 9.80
CA SER A 25 -1.56 4.70 10.95
C SER A 25 -2.97 4.15 11.16
N HIS A 26 -3.63 3.75 10.07
CA HIS A 26 -4.93 3.11 10.10
C HIS A 26 -4.78 1.65 10.57
N LEU A 27 -3.88 0.90 9.96
CA LEU A 27 -3.58 -0.49 10.32
C LEU A 27 -3.09 -0.61 11.77
N ALA A 28 -2.34 0.37 12.29
CA ALA A 28 -1.89 0.38 13.68
C ALA A 28 -3.08 0.52 14.65
N LYS A 29 -4.06 1.36 14.31
CA LYS A 29 -5.29 1.50 15.10
C LYS A 29 -6.13 0.23 15.03
N THR A 30 -6.25 -0.38 13.85
CA THR A 30 -6.95 -1.65 13.67
C THR A 30 -6.30 -2.76 14.49
N ALA A 31 -4.96 -2.88 14.45
CA ALA A 31 -4.23 -3.87 15.22
C ALA A 31 -4.44 -3.68 16.74
N LEU A 32 -4.41 -2.43 17.23
CA LEU A 32 -4.72 -2.12 18.63
C LEU A 32 -6.15 -2.53 19.00
N ASN A 33 -7.12 -2.22 18.12
CA ASN A 33 -8.53 -2.53 18.36
C ASN A 33 -8.82 -4.04 18.33
N ASN A 34 -8.06 -4.79 17.53
CA ASN A 34 -8.21 -6.22 17.37
C ASN A 34 -7.29 -7.04 18.29
N GLU A 35 -6.60 -6.37 19.22
CA GLU A 35 -5.57 -6.96 20.10
C GLU A 35 -4.55 -7.81 19.32
N ALA A 36 -4.27 -7.42 18.08
CA ALA A 36 -3.43 -8.16 17.16
C ALA A 36 -1.96 -8.04 17.59
N SER A 37 -1.18 -9.10 17.35
CA SER A 37 0.23 -9.06 17.67
C SER A 37 0.98 -8.11 16.74
N LEU A 38 2.17 -7.68 17.16
CA LEU A 38 3.06 -6.89 16.30
C LEU A 38 3.39 -7.65 15.00
N ALA A 39 3.39 -8.98 15.05
CA ALA A 39 3.56 -9.84 13.89
C ALA A 39 2.39 -9.69 12.89
N ASP A 40 1.14 -9.80 13.36
CA ASP A 40 -0.06 -9.63 12.53
C ASP A 40 -0.14 -8.23 11.92
N TYR A 41 0.25 -7.21 12.68
CA TYR A 41 0.31 -5.84 12.18
C TYR A 41 1.35 -5.69 11.05
N LEU A 42 2.56 -6.22 11.24
CA LEU A 42 3.60 -6.19 10.20
C LEU A 42 3.18 -6.96 8.95
N GLU A 43 2.56 -8.12 9.13
CA GLU A 43 2.02 -8.92 8.03
C GLU A 43 0.93 -8.17 7.26
N SER A 44 0.01 -7.50 7.97
CA SER A 44 -1.06 -6.70 7.36
C SER A 44 -0.50 -5.53 6.54
N LEU A 45 0.54 -4.86 7.04
CA LEU A 45 1.22 -3.79 6.30
C LEU A 45 1.87 -4.29 5.01
N LEU A 46 2.55 -5.43 5.08
CA LEU A 46 3.21 -6.04 3.92
C LEU A 46 2.18 -6.50 2.88
N ASN A 47 1.08 -7.12 3.33
CA ASN A 47 -0.01 -7.51 2.45
C ASN A 47 -0.65 -6.31 1.76
N ALA A 48 -0.97 -5.23 2.49
CA ALA A 48 -1.53 -4.01 1.90
C ALA A 48 -0.62 -3.43 0.80
N GLU A 49 0.70 -3.45 0.99
CA GLU A 49 1.66 -3.01 -0.02
C GLU A 49 1.71 -3.95 -1.24
N LEU A 50 1.72 -5.26 -1.01
CA LEU A 50 1.71 -6.26 -2.09
C LEU A 50 0.42 -6.16 -2.90
N GLU A 51 -0.73 -5.99 -2.25
CA GLU A 51 -2.03 -5.79 -2.90
C GLU A 51 -2.06 -4.48 -3.69
N ALA A 52 -1.59 -3.37 -3.13
CA ALA A 52 -1.53 -2.10 -3.85
C ALA A 52 -0.62 -2.17 -5.08
N ARG A 53 0.48 -2.92 -5.01
CA ARG A 53 1.36 -3.19 -6.16
C ARG A 53 0.70 -4.08 -7.19
N ALA A 54 0.08 -5.17 -6.75
CA ALA A 54 -0.62 -6.11 -7.62
C ALA A 54 -1.80 -5.42 -8.34
N GLU A 55 -2.58 -4.60 -7.63
CA GLU A 55 -3.67 -3.82 -8.20
C GLU A 55 -3.14 -2.81 -9.23
N LYS A 56 -2.05 -2.09 -8.94
CA LYS A 56 -1.41 -1.21 -9.94
C LYS A 56 -0.96 -1.96 -11.18
N THR A 57 -0.34 -3.13 -11.03
CA THR A 57 0.06 -3.96 -12.16
C THR A 57 -1.16 -4.44 -12.94
N ARG A 58 -2.21 -4.90 -12.26
CA ARG A 58 -3.44 -5.39 -12.88
C ARG A 58 -4.20 -4.28 -13.60
N VAL A 59 -4.34 -3.11 -12.98
CA VAL A 59 -4.96 -1.90 -13.58
C VAL A 59 -4.16 -1.41 -14.78
N THR A 60 -2.83 -1.49 -14.73
CA THR A 60 -1.99 -1.15 -15.88
C THR A 60 -2.23 -2.15 -17.01
N LEU A 61 -2.22 -3.45 -16.73
CA LEU A 61 -2.46 -4.49 -17.73
C LEU A 61 -3.87 -4.43 -18.34
N THR A 62 -4.90 -4.14 -17.54
CA THR A 62 -6.27 -3.98 -18.04
C THR A 62 -6.46 -2.70 -18.83
N LYS A 63 -5.76 -1.61 -18.49
CA LYS A 63 -5.72 -0.39 -19.33
C LYS A 63 -5.01 -0.62 -20.67
N PHE A 64 -3.99 -1.48 -20.72
CA PHE A 64 -3.34 -1.88 -21.98
C PHE A 64 -4.17 -2.88 -22.78
N ALA A 65 -4.96 -3.74 -22.15
CA ALA A 65 -5.89 -4.66 -22.81
C ALA A 65 -7.19 -3.99 -23.30
N GLY A 66 -7.45 -2.74 -22.88
CA GLY A 66 -8.60 -1.93 -23.26
C GLY A 66 -8.34 -0.95 -24.41
N PHE A 67 -7.21 -1.04 -25.12
CA PHE A 67 -7.02 -0.31 -26.38
C PHE A 67 -7.69 -1.12 -27.50
N PRO A 68 -8.85 -0.70 -28.04
CA PRO A 68 -9.31 -1.26 -29.30
C PRO A 68 -8.24 -0.91 -30.33
N MET A 69 -7.61 -1.93 -30.91
CA MET A 69 -6.98 -1.75 -32.21
C MET A 69 -8.09 -1.35 -33.17
N ASP A 70 -8.22 -0.05 -33.43
CA ASP A 70 -8.94 0.46 -34.59
C ASP A 70 -8.38 -0.28 -35.81
N LYS A 71 -9.15 -1.25 -36.31
CA LYS A 71 -8.87 -1.92 -37.58
C LYS A 71 -9.03 -0.86 -38.66
N THR A 72 -7.89 -0.28 -39.06
CA THR A 72 -7.71 0.23 -40.42
C THR A 72 -7.71 -0.94 -41.39
#